data_AF-A0A7W0ITL3-F1
#
_entry.id   AF-A0A7W0ITL3-F1
#
_cell.length_a   1.000
_cell.length_b   1.000
_cell.length_c   1.000
_cell.angle_alpha   90.00
_cell.angle_beta   90.00
_cell.angle_gamma   90.00
#
_symmetry.space_group_name_H-M   'P 1'
#
loop_
_entity.id
_entity.type
_entity.pdbx_description
1 polymer ?
#
loop_
_entity_poly.entity_id
_entity_poly.type
_entity_poly.pdbx_seq_one_letter_code
_entity_poly.pdbx_strand_id
1 'polypeptide(L)'
;EIGGEGRNLQFCNQMINYDLPWNPMKIEQRIGRIHRIGQKKEVMIYNLCAAGSMEDYILEVLDKKINMFEMVIGEIDMIIGRIKGEPEFSEMVYDIWVNSASEKEKQKSFDQLAGILKRSKTSYNKTKELDEKLFGENYEL
;
A
#
# COMPACT_ATOMS: atom_id res chain seq x y z
N GLU A 1 -19.35 2.96 -7.14
CA GLU A 1 -18.54 1.74 -7.17
C GLU A 1 -18.81 0.96 -8.45
N ILE A 2 -17.86 0.94 -9.39
CA ILE A 2 -17.88 0.03 -10.54
C ILE A 2 -16.45 -0.49 -10.66
N GLY A 3 -16.24 -1.78 -10.40
CA GLY A 3 -14.90 -2.39 -10.29
C GLY A 3 -14.83 -3.61 -9.34
N GLY A 4 -15.91 -3.88 -8.60
CA GLY A 4 -16.05 -5.07 -7.74
C GLY A 4 -16.25 -6.38 -8.50
N GLU A 5 -16.64 -6.34 -9.78
CA GLU A 5 -16.60 -7.52 -10.63
C GLU A 5 -15.14 -7.81 -10.98
N GLY A 6 -14.64 -9.01 -10.68
CA GLY A 6 -13.24 -9.37 -10.85
C GLY A 6 -12.77 -9.50 -12.31
N ARG A 7 -13.11 -8.55 -13.17
CA ARG A 7 -12.75 -8.52 -14.57
C ARG A 7 -11.24 -8.42 -14.73
N ASN A 8 -10.72 -9.26 -15.61
CA ASN A 8 -9.30 -9.27 -15.95
C ASN A 8 -9.03 -8.17 -16.98
N LEU A 9 -8.17 -7.21 -16.64
CA LEU A 9 -7.85 -6.05 -17.48
C LEU A 9 -6.38 -6.08 -17.93
N GLN A 10 -5.76 -7.26 -18.00
CA GLN A 10 -4.37 -7.47 -18.44
C GLN A 10 -4.05 -6.97 -19.87
N PHE A 11 -5.06 -6.62 -20.68
CA PHE A 11 -4.83 -5.98 -21.98
C PHE A 11 -4.52 -4.47 -21.87
N CYS A 12 -4.90 -3.85 -20.76
CA CYS A 12 -4.53 -2.48 -20.41
C CYS A 12 -3.14 -2.46 -19.75
N ASN A 13 -2.48 -1.31 -19.76
CA ASN A 13 -1.26 -1.07 -19.00
C ASN A 13 -1.21 0.35 -18.39
N GLN A 14 -2.32 1.07 -18.39
CA GLN A 14 -2.43 2.40 -17.80
C GLN A 14 -3.66 2.42 -16.88
N MET A 15 -3.48 2.89 -15.64
CA MET A 15 -4.54 3.08 -14.66
C MET A 15 -4.56 4.54 -14.22
N ILE A 16 -5.74 5.15 -14.24
CA ILE A 16 -5.94 6.49 -13.68
C ILE A 16 -6.94 6.35 -12.53
N ASN A 17 -6.48 6.57 -11.30
CA ASN A 17 -7.33 6.68 -10.12
C ASN A 17 -7.79 8.13 -10.01
N TYR A 18 -9.06 8.38 -10.33
CA TYR A 18 -9.68 9.69 -10.14
C TYR A 18 -9.94 9.98 -8.66
N ASP A 19 -10.33 8.94 -7.92
CA ASP A 19 -10.45 8.89 -6.47
C ASP A 19 -9.56 7.77 -5.93
N LEU A 20 -8.63 8.12 -5.05
CA LEU A 20 -7.79 7.12 -4.40
C LEU A 20 -8.50 6.59 -3.15
N PRO A 21 -8.72 5.27 -3.03
CA PRO A 21 -9.28 4.72 -1.82
C PRO A 21 -8.24 4.85 -0.70
N TRP A 22 -8.68 5.27 0.48
CA TRP A 22 -7.82 5.47 1.64
C TRP A 22 -7.25 4.17 2.20
N ASN A 23 -7.79 3.01 1.80
CA ASN A 23 -7.32 1.69 2.20
C ASN A 23 -6.31 1.14 1.16
N PRO A 24 -5.03 0.94 1.54
CA PRO A 24 -3.97 0.36 0.71
C PRO A 24 -4.35 -0.96 0.02
N MET A 25 -5.11 -1.82 0.71
CA MET A 25 -5.57 -3.11 0.17
C MET A 25 -6.45 -2.91 -1.07
N LYS A 26 -7.33 -1.89 -1.04
CA LYS A 26 -8.18 -1.57 -2.18
C LYS A 26 -7.35 -1.08 -3.36
N ILE A 27 -6.27 -0.34 -3.10
CA ILE A 27 -5.35 0.14 -4.14
C ILE A 27 -4.60 -1.05 -4.77
N GLU A 28 -4.02 -1.92 -3.96
CA GLU A 28 -3.32 -3.12 -4.40
C GLU A 28 -4.22 -4.01 -5.27
N GLN A 29 -5.45 -4.26 -4.82
CA GLN A 29 -6.43 -5.05 -5.57
C GLN A 29 -6.77 -4.43 -6.92
N ARG A 30 -6.86 -3.09 -7.02
CA ARG A 30 -7.06 -2.38 -8.29
C ARG A 30 -5.86 -2.60 -9.22
N ILE A 31 -4.64 -2.37 -8.73
CA ILE A 31 -3.40 -2.56 -9.49
C ILE A 31 -3.28 -4.00 -9.99
N GLY A 32 -3.58 -4.97 -9.12
CA GLY A 32 -3.60 -6.39 -9.43
C GLY A 32 -4.62 -6.80 -10.49
N ARG A 33 -5.49 -5.92 -11.02
CA ARG A 33 -6.32 -6.21 -12.21
C ARG A 33 -5.56 -6.07 -13.52
N ILE A 34 -4.47 -5.30 -13.52
CA ILE A 34 -3.69 -4.91 -14.71
C ILE A 34 -2.27 -5.46 -14.62
N HIS A 35 -1.66 -5.38 -13.44
CA HIS A 35 -0.31 -5.88 -13.15
C HIS A 35 -0.37 -7.33 -12.65
N ARG A 36 -0.27 -8.29 -13.58
CA ARG A 36 -0.28 -9.73 -13.32
C ARG A 36 0.70 -10.45 -14.24
N ILE A 37 1.02 -11.70 -13.88
CA ILE A 37 1.80 -12.62 -14.71
C ILE A 37 1.22 -12.65 -16.13
N GLY A 38 2.07 -12.43 -17.13
CA GLY A 38 1.69 -12.36 -18.54
C GLY A 38 1.53 -10.94 -19.11
N GLN A 39 1.51 -9.90 -18.26
CA GLN A 39 1.62 -8.51 -18.71
C GLN A 39 3.00 -8.27 -19.36
N LYS A 40 3.02 -7.74 -20.58
CA LYS A 40 4.26 -7.51 -21.36
C LYS A 40 4.67 -6.05 -21.45
N LYS A 41 3.78 -5.14 -21.05
CA LYS A 41 4.01 -3.70 -21.08
C LYS A 41 4.21 -3.19 -19.67
N GLU A 42 5.04 -2.16 -19.53
CA GLU A 42 5.15 -1.42 -18.28
C GLU A 42 3.78 -0.86 -17.87
N VAL A 43 3.43 -1.07 -16.59
CA VAL A 43 2.15 -0.62 -16.03
C VAL A 43 2.33 0.74 -15.40
N MET A 44 1.64 1.74 -15.95
CA MET A 44 1.66 3.11 -15.43
C MET A 44 0.42 3.36 -14.58
N ILE A 45 0.60 3.87 -13.36
CA ILE A 45 -0.49 4.21 -12.45
C ILE A 45 -0.42 5.70 -12.16
N TYR A 46 -1.50 6.40 -12.45
CA TYR A 46 -1.68 7.83 -12.20
C TYR A 46 -2.71 7.99 -11.08
N ASN A 47 -2.31 8.59 -9.97
CA ASN A 47 -3.21 8.88 -8.85
C ASN A 47 -3.51 10.38 -8.84
N LEU A 48 -4.76 10.75 -9.07
CA LEU A 48 -5.22 12.12 -8.98
C LEU A 48 -5.65 12.39 -7.52
N CYS A 49 -5.12 13.46 -6.94
CA CYS A 49 -5.51 13.96 -5.62
C CYS A 49 -5.53 15.49 -5.63
N ALA A 50 -6.28 16.08 -4.70
CA ALA A 50 -6.24 17.50 -4.46
C ALA A 50 -5.07 17.81 -3.51
N ALA A 51 -4.23 18.78 -3.87
CA ALA A 51 -3.09 19.14 -3.04
C ALA A 51 -3.52 19.54 -1.63
N GLY A 52 -2.85 19.00 -0.62
CA GLY A 52 -3.17 19.21 0.79
C GLY A 52 -4.46 18.52 1.26
N SER A 53 -5.06 17.63 0.47
CA SER A 53 -6.15 16.76 0.91
C SER A 53 -5.63 15.54 1.67
N MET A 54 -6.53 14.84 2.35
CA MET A 54 -6.20 13.60 3.06
C MET A 54 -5.56 12.55 2.12
N GLU A 55 -6.03 12.45 0.88
CA GLU A 55 -5.49 11.57 -0.15
C GLU A 55 -4.04 11.91 -0.52
N ASP A 56 -3.68 13.19 -0.56
CA ASP A 56 -2.31 13.65 -0.84
C ASP A 56 -1.35 13.18 0.27
N TYR A 57 -1.75 13.30 1.53
CA TYR A 57 -0.98 12.78 2.68
C TYR A 57 -0.85 11.25 2.66
N ILE A 58 -1.93 10.53 2.34
CA ILE A 58 -1.89 9.08 2.22
C ILE A 58 -0.93 8.67 1.11
N LEU A 59 -1.02 9.30 -0.07
CA LEU A 59 -0.12 9.04 -1.18
C LEU A 59 1.33 9.30 -0.80
N GLU A 60 1.63 10.40 -0.12
CA GLU A 60 2.99 10.69 0.31
C GLU A 60 3.56 9.60 1.23
N VAL A 61 2.75 9.08 2.16
CA VAL A 61 3.16 8.01 3.07
C VAL A 61 3.35 6.70 2.32
N LEU A 62 2.37 6.27 1.53
CA LEU A 62 2.39 4.98 0.83
C LEU A 62 3.44 4.92 -0.27
N ASP A 63 3.57 6.00 -1.05
CA ASP A 63 4.54 6.11 -2.13
C ASP A 63 5.94 6.38 -1.59
N LYS A 64 6.21 7.59 -1.08
CA LYS A 64 7.58 8.05 -0.81
C LYS A 64 8.23 7.43 0.42
N LYS A 65 7.44 7.07 1.43
CA LYS A 65 8.00 6.64 2.73
C LYS A 65 8.06 5.12 2.86
N ILE A 66 7.17 4.42 2.18
CA ILE A 66 7.02 2.96 2.31
C ILE A 66 7.33 2.24 0.99
N ASN A 67 7.34 2.95 -0.15
CA ASN A 67 7.43 2.36 -1.49
C ASN A 67 6.45 1.19 -1.63
N MET A 68 5.20 1.42 -1.24
CA MET A 68 4.16 0.40 -1.24
C MET A 68 3.90 -0.13 -2.65
N PHE A 69 3.95 0.75 -3.65
CA PHE A 69 3.67 0.40 -5.05
C PHE A 69 4.73 -0.50 -5.70
N GLU A 70 5.92 -0.62 -5.09
CA GLU A 70 6.99 -1.50 -5.55
C GLU A 70 6.90 -2.92 -4.93
N MET A 71 5.98 -3.14 -3.98
CA MET A 71 5.85 -4.41 -3.28
C MET A 71 5.17 -5.48 -4.13
N VAL A 72 5.46 -6.75 -3.81
CA VAL A 72 4.75 -7.88 -4.42
C VAL A 72 3.34 -7.96 -3.83
N ILE A 73 2.38 -8.38 -4.67
CA ILE A 73 0.99 -8.56 -4.24
C ILE A 73 0.92 -9.52 -3.04
N GLY A 74 0.21 -9.10 -1.99
CA GLY A 74 0.03 -9.83 -0.73
C GLY A 74 1.03 -9.44 0.36
N GLU A 75 2.16 -8.81 0.03
CA GLU A 75 3.11 -8.32 1.04
C GLU A 75 2.52 -7.17 1.86
N ILE A 76 1.68 -6.34 1.23
CA ILE A 76 1.06 -5.18 1.90
C ILE A 76 0.13 -5.67 3.03
N ASP A 77 -0.64 -6.74 2.82
CA ASP A 77 -1.51 -7.31 3.85
C ASP A 77 -0.68 -7.86 5.02
N MET A 78 0.46 -8.49 4.74
CA MET A 78 1.37 -8.99 5.78
C MET A 78 2.04 -7.86 6.58
N ILE A 79 2.23 -6.69 5.98
CA ILE A 79 2.84 -5.52 6.63
C ILE A 79 1.79 -4.78 7.48
N ILE A 80 0.59 -4.57 6.94
CA ILE A 80 -0.49 -3.81 7.59
C ILE A 80 -1.25 -4.69 8.59
N GLY A 81 -1.55 -5.95 8.24
CA GLY A 81 -2.27 -6.90 9.10
C GLY A 81 -1.48 -7.35 10.34
N ARG A 82 -0.16 -7.13 10.37
CA ARG A 82 0.68 -7.34 11.57
C ARG A 82 0.49 -6.26 12.64
N ILE A 83 -0.22 -5.17 12.32
CA ILE A 83 -0.63 -4.16 13.29
C ILE A 83 -1.86 -4.69 14.09
N LYS A 84 -1.75 -5.90 14.65
CA LYS A 84 -2.83 -6.55 15.40
C LYS A 84 -3.13 -5.76 16.68
N GLY A 85 -4.38 -5.31 16.81
CA GLY A 85 -4.88 -4.56 17.97
C GLY A 85 -5.02 -3.05 17.75
N GLU A 86 -4.58 -2.54 16.60
CA GLU A 86 -4.80 -1.14 16.18
C GLU A 86 -6.03 -1.02 15.27
N PRO A 87 -6.62 0.18 15.15
CA PRO A 87 -7.66 0.49 14.17
C PRO A 87 -7.24 0.13 12.73
N GLU A 88 -8.22 -0.07 11.85
CA GLU A 88 -7.95 -0.28 10.42
C GLU A 88 -7.09 0.89 9.89
N PHE A 89 -6.22 0.67 8.90
CA PHE A 89 -5.36 1.75 8.37
C PHE A 89 -6.18 3.02 8.02
N SER A 90 -7.36 2.84 7.44
CA SER A 90 -8.32 3.92 7.15
C SER A 90 -8.72 4.73 8.38
N GLU A 91 -8.97 4.05 9.50
CA GLU A 91 -9.34 4.67 10.78
C GLU A 91 -8.16 5.43 11.36
N MET A 92 -6.94 4.86 11.33
CA MET A 92 -5.73 5.55 11.79
C MET A 92 -5.50 6.87 11.04
N VAL A 93 -5.63 6.84 9.71
CA VAL A 93 -5.47 8.04 8.86
C VAL A 93 -6.58 9.04 9.16
N TYR A 94 -7.83 8.58 9.31
CA TYR A 94 -8.96 9.43 9.65
C TYR A 94 -8.77 10.12 11.01
N ASP A 95 -8.32 9.39 12.03
CA ASP A 95 -8.05 9.93 13.35
C ASP A 95 -6.94 10.97 13.33
N ILE A 96 -5.86 10.72 12.60
CA ILE A 96 -4.80 11.71 12.40
C ILE A 96 -5.38 12.97 11.74
N TRP A 97 -6.22 12.80 10.71
CA TRP A 97 -6.78 13.91 9.95
C TRP A 97 -7.71 14.79 10.79
N VAL A 98 -8.58 14.18 11.60
CA VAL A 98 -9.60 14.87 12.40
C VAL A 98 -9.02 15.47 13.69
N ASN A 99 -8.08 14.79 14.35
CA ASN A 99 -7.59 15.19 15.67
C ASN A 99 -6.37 16.13 15.62
N SER A 100 -5.76 16.35 14.46
CA SER A 100 -4.63 17.27 14.32
C SER A 100 -5.11 18.71 14.18
N ALA A 101 -4.70 19.59 15.10
CA ALA A 101 -5.16 20.98 15.16
C ALA A 101 -4.43 21.91 14.16
N SER A 102 -3.27 21.49 13.64
CA SER A 102 -2.46 22.27 12.69
C SER A 102 -1.82 21.41 11.62
N GLU A 103 -1.44 22.03 10.50
CA GLU A 103 -0.75 21.35 9.40
C GLU A 103 0.58 20.72 9.84
N LYS A 104 1.29 21.40 10.73
CA LYS A 104 2.54 20.89 11.30
C LYS A 104 2.32 19.64 12.16
N GLU A 105 1.20 19.60 12.87
CA GLU A 105 0.81 18.43 13.66
C GLU A 105 0.38 17.27 12.77
N LYS A 106 -0.40 17.52 11.71
CA LYS A 106 -0.74 16.52 10.69
C LYS A 106 0.51 15.89 10.10
N GLN A 107 1.45 16.71 9.62
CA GLN A 107 2.70 16.22 9.04
C GLN A 107 3.46 15.32 10.02
N LYS A 108 3.60 15.77 11.28
CA LYS A 108 4.29 15.00 12.33
C LYS A 108 3.61 13.66 12.59
N SER A 109 2.28 13.63 12.67
CA SER A 109 1.50 12.42 12.90
C SER A 109 1.58 11.45 11.73
N PHE A 110 1.51 11.94 10.49
CA PHE A 110 1.73 11.13 9.29
C PHE A 110 3.16 10.60 9.18
N ASP A 111 4.17 11.36 9.61
CA ASP A 111 5.55 10.90 9.70
C ASP A 111 5.70 9.76 10.73
N GLN A 112 4.98 9.84 11.86
CA GLN A 112 4.95 8.77 12.85
C GLN A 112 4.31 7.49 12.29
N LEU A 113 3.17 7.62 11.60
CA LEU A 113 2.50 6.51 10.91
C LEU A 113 3.44 5.85 9.90
N ALA A 114 4.12 6.66 9.07
CA ALA A 114 5.11 6.16 8.11
C ALA A 114 6.25 5.42 8.81
N GLY A 115 6.73 5.91 9.96
CA GLY A 115 7.73 5.24 10.77
C GLY A 115 7.28 3.88 11.30
N ILE A 116 6.01 3.74 11.71
CA ILE A 116 5.42 2.45 12.12
C ILE A 116 5.42 1.48 10.94
N LEU A 117 4.88 1.90 9.80
CA LEU A 117 4.77 1.05 8.62
C LEU A 117 6.13 0.63 8.07
N LYS A 118 7.12 1.53 8.08
CA LYS A 118 8.49 1.21 7.69
C LYS A 118 9.10 0.14 8.60
N ARG A 119 8.89 0.22 9.92
CA ARG A 119 9.34 -0.82 10.86
C ARG A 119 8.65 -2.16 10.59
N SER A 120 7.34 -2.15 10.35
CA SER A 120 6.59 -3.36 9.98
C SER A 120 7.11 -3.98 8.68
N LYS A 121 7.37 -3.17 7.64
CA LYS A 121 8.01 -3.60 6.38
C LYS A 121 9.37 -4.24 6.62
N THR A 122 10.26 -3.59 7.39
CA THR A 122 11.58 -4.14 7.69
C THR A 122 11.49 -5.46 8.46
N SER A 123 10.59 -5.56 9.43
CA SER A 123 10.38 -6.80 10.18
C SER A 123 9.84 -7.92 9.29
N TYR A 124 8.91 -7.61 8.38
CA TYR A 124 8.40 -8.55 7.38
C TYR A 124 9.53 -9.07 6.49
N ASN A 125 10.35 -8.17 5.92
CA ASN A 125 11.47 -8.55 5.06
C ASN A 125 12.48 -9.45 5.79
N LYS A 126 12.79 -9.15 7.06
CA LYS A 126 13.65 -10.02 7.87
C LYS A 126 13.05 -11.41 8.09
N THR A 127 11.74 -11.51 8.34
CA THR A 127 11.06 -12.81 8.45
C THR A 127 11.16 -13.57 7.13
N LYS A 128 10.89 -12.90 6.01
CA LYS A 128 10.95 -13.48 4.66
C LYS A 128 12.35 -14.02 4.32
N GLU A 129 13.40 -13.23 4.58
CA GLU A 129 14.79 -13.66 4.37
C GLU A 129 15.18 -14.85 5.24
N LEU A 130 14.69 -14.93 6.48
CA LEU A 130 14.94 -16.07 7.36
C LEU A 130 14.23 -17.33 6.86
N ASP A 131 12.97 -17.20 6.45
CA ASP A 131 12.20 -18.32 5.90
C ASP A 131 12.84 -18.85 4.60
N GLU A 132 13.29 -17.96 3.70
CA GLU A 132 14.01 -18.34 2.48
C GLU A 132 15.32 -19.09 2.80
N LYS A 133 16.08 -18.67 3.82
CA LYS A 133 17.31 -19.37 4.24
C LYS A 133 17.05 -20.72 4.91
N LEU A 134 15.96 -20.85 5.65
CA LEU A 134 15.62 -22.07 6.38
C LEU A 134 15.00 -23.15 5.48
N PHE A 135 14.20 -22.73 4.49
CA PHE A 135 13.38 -23.64 3.67
C PHE A 135 13.74 -23.62 2.18
N GLY A 136 14.55 -22.68 1.70
CA GLY A 136 14.87 -22.51 0.28
C GLY A 136 15.75 -23.60 -0.34
N GLU A 137 16.56 -24.31 0.46
CA GLU A 137 17.41 -25.41 -0.05
C GLU A 137 16.72 -26.79 -0.05
N ASN A 138 15.54 -26.95 0.57
CA ASN A 138 14.90 -28.26 0.77
C ASN A 138 13.76 -28.59 -0.22
N TYR A 139 13.60 -27.84 -1.31
CA TYR A 139 12.51 -28.05 -2.29
C TYR A 139 12.99 -28.41 -3.71
N GLU A 140 14.24 -28.83 -3.89
CA GLU A 140 14.67 -29.56 -5.09
C GLU A 140 14.77 -31.07 -4.80
N LEU A 141 13.65 -31.78 -4.95
CA LEU A 141 13.58 -33.24 -5.10
C LEU A 141 12.73 -33.59 -6.32
#